data_AF-A0A2E7CZU6-F1
#
_entry.id   AF-A0A2E7CZU6-F1
#
_cell.length_a   1.000
_cell.length_b   1.000
_cell.length_c   1.000
_cell.angle_alpha   90.00
_cell.angle_beta   90.00
_cell.angle_gamma   90.00
#
_symmetry.space_group_name_H-M   'P 1'
#
loop_
_entity.id
_entity.type
_entity.pdbx_description
1 polymer ?
#
loop_
_entity_poly.entity_id
_entity_poly.type
_entity_poly.pdbx_seq_one_letter_code
_entity_poly.pdbx_strand_id
1 'polypeptide(L)'
;MEKKTFHRRDSAHAQRPLGPRSKPSNYQDFNSEQADLQSELVINSAEMRPLVGKARRAAMFDSTVLIIGETGTGKTSIARMIHSRSARSEQPLAIINCASLPRDLMESELFGHVRGCFTGATTDRKGRIETANGGTVLLDEIGDLPLPLQPKLLTLLQDGTFQRIGSDRLHQSNVRIIGATRRNLVDACSRGDFRFDLYYRLNVIGLEVPPLRTRRREIPKLAEHIIGRLATQHEIGTAQLTESAIDRPSDGFFDPGGVAERHRNL
;
A
#
# COMPACT_ATOMS: atom_id res chain seq x y z
N MET A 1 25.92 18.26 -69.57
CA MET A 1 27.21 18.59 -68.94
C MET A 1 26.95 19.77 -68.02
N GLU A 2 26.67 19.52 -66.74
CA GLU A 2 26.85 20.46 -65.61
C GLU A 2 26.38 19.80 -64.32
N LYS A 3 27.26 19.84 -63.31
CA LYS A 3 27.10 19.25 -61.97
C LYS A 3 26.36 20.25 -61.08
N LYS A 4 25.37 19.80 -60.29
CA LYS A 4 24.83 20.57 -59.15
C LYS A 4 25.07 19.84 -57.82
N THR A 5 26.08 20.38 -57.16
CA THR A 5 26.41 20.50 -55.74
C THR A 5 25.40 19.97 -54.70
N PHE A 6 25.91 19.05 -53.86
CA PHE A 6 25.32 18.59 -52.60
C PHE A 6 25.81 19.51 -51.47
N HIS A 7 24.90 20.19 -50.75
CA HIS A 7 25.24 20.95 -49.55
C HIS A 7 25.02 20.09 -48.31
N ARG A 8 26.12 19.71 -47.65
CA ARG A 8 26.14 19.26 -46.25
C ARG A 8 25.83 20.45 -45.35
N ARG A 9 24.93 20.27 -44.38
CA ARG A 9 24.85 21.11 -43.19
C ARG A 9 25.01 20.23 -41.96
N ASP A 10 26.19 20.30 -41.37
CA ASP A 10 26.45 19.89 -40.00
C ASP A 10 25.57 20.73 -39.06
N SER A 11 24.89 20.07 -38.12
CA SER A 11 24.18 20.73 -37.02
C SER A 11 24.55 20.00 -35.73
N ALA A 12 25.53 20.55 -35.03
CA ALA A 12 25.90 20.16 -33.69
C ALA A 12 24.74 20.49 -32.72
N HIS A 13 24.05 19.47 -32.21
CA HIS A 13 23.15 19.63 -31.06
C HIS A 13 23.93 19.47 -29.76
N ALA A 14 24.33 20.61 -29.20
CA ALA A 14 24.83 20.73 -27.84
C ALA A 14 23.72 20.30 -26.85
N GLN A 15 24.02 19.28 -26.04
CA GLN A 15 23.20 18.84 -24.93
C GLN A 15 23.17 19.94 -23.85
N ARG A 16 21.98 20.42 -23.50
CA ARG A 16 21.78 21.24 -22.29
C ARG A 16 21.52 20.32 -21.10
N PRO A 17 22.10 20.60 -19.92
CA PRO A 17 21.82 19.81 -18.72
C PRO A 17 20.38 20.06 -18.24
N LEU A 18 19.67 18.97 -17.93
CA LEU A 18 18.34 18.99 -17.34
C LEU A 18 18.45 19.42 -15.88
N GLY A 19 18.08 20.67 -15.57
CA GLY A 19 17.84 21.12 -14.21
C GLY A 19 16.57 20.48 -13.62
N PRO A 20 16.43 20.43 -12.27
CA PRO A 20 15.30 19.80 -11.62
C PRO A 20 14.01 20.56 -11.97
N ARG A 21 13.05 19.89 -12.61
CA ARG A 21 11.75 20.46 -12.96
C ARG A 21 10.75 20.23 -11.83
N SER A 22 10.07 21.31 -11.47
CA SER A 22 9.06 21.40 -10.41
C SER A 22 7.89 20.43 -10.63
N LYS A 23 7.46 19.79 -9.54
CA LYS A 23 6.30 18.88 -9.48
C LYS A 23 5.00 19.65 -9.73
N PRO A 24 4.00 19.08 -10.43
CA PRO A 24 2.68 19.67 -10.51
C PRO A 24 1.99 19.59 -9.14
N SER A 25 1.39 20.71 -8.73
CA SER A 25 0.74 20.91 -7.45
C SER A 25 -0.66 20.31 -7.38
N ASN A 26 -1.05 19.97 -6.15
CA ASN A 26 -2.36 19.51 -5.66
C ASN A 26 -2.60 17.99 -5.69
N TYR A 27 -1.90 17.26 -4.82
CA TYR A 27 -2.46 16.14 -4.06
C TYR A 27 -1.87 16.21 -2.65
N GLN A 28 -2.68 16.00 -1.62
CA GLN A 28 -2.29 16.15 -0.22
C GLN A 28 -1.07 15.27 0.13
N ASP A 29 0.10 15.91 0.22
CA ASP A 29 1.43 15.34 0.43
C ASP A 29 1.72 14.88 1.87
N PHE A 30 0.72 14.71 2.73
CA PHE A 30 0.96 14.44 4.15
C PHE A 30 1.42 13.00 4.49
N ASN A 31 1.64 12.13 3.50
CA ASN A 31 1.88 10.70 3.74
C ASN A 31 3.02 10.07 2.92
N SER A 32 3.69 10.82 2.04
CA SER A 32 4.74 10.30 1.15
C SER A 32 6.09 10.23 1.86
N GLU A 33 6.55 11.35 2.44
CA GLU A 33 7.86 11.46 3.11
C GLU A 33 7.93 10.67 4.45
N GLN A 34 6.81 10.60 5.17
CA GLN A 34 6.72 9.93 6.48
C GLN A 34 6.69 8.40 6.39
N ALA A 35 6.32 7.84 5.24
CA ALA A 35 6.22 6.40 5.04
C ALA A 35 7.54 5.77 4.57
N ASP A 36 8.41 6.55 3.92
CA ASP A 36 9.71 6.09 3.43
C ASP A 36 10.67 5.75 4.59
N LEU A 37 10.68 6.54 5.67
CA LEU A 37 11.50 6.28 6.85
C LEU A 37 11.04 5.04 7.65
N GLN A 38 9.73 4.79 7.75
CA GLN A 38 9.22 3.55 8.36
C GLN A 38 9.56 2.30 7.56
N SER A 39 9.72 2.44 6.24
CA SER A 39 10.16 1.33 5.40
C SER A 39 11.59 0.93 5.73
N GLU A 40 12.53 1.87 5.85
CA GLU A 40 13.94 1.55 6.12
C GLU A 40 14.16 0.98 7.52
N LEU A 41 13.43 1.46 8.53
CA LEU A 41 13.59 1.02 9.92
C LEU A 41 13.10 -0.41 10.18
N VAL A 42 12.00 -0.82 9.53
CA VAL A 42 11.42 -2.17 9.65
C VAL A 42 12.24 -3.23 8.88
N ILE A 43 13.08 -2.82 7.94
CA ILE A 43 13.67 -3.70 6.92
C ILE A 43 15.06 -4.27 7.29
N ASN A 44 15.72 -3.73 8.33
CA ASN A 44 17.18 -3.96 8.53
C ASN A 44 17.57 -5.04 9.55
N SER A 45 16.63 -5.80 10.13
CA SER A 45 16.98 -6.91 11.03
C SER A 45 17.39 -8.18 10.29
N ALA A 46 18.11 -9.08 10.98
CA ALA A 46 18.52 -10.36 10.41
C ALA A 46 17.30 -11.23 10.05
N GLU A 47 16.26 -11.16 10.87
CA GLU A 47 15.00 -11.88 10.76
C GLU A 47 14.20 -11.43 9.53
N MET A 48 14.31 -10.16 9.14
CA MET A 48 13.62 -9.59 7.97
C MET A 48 14.40 -9.78 6.65
N ARG A 49 15.71 -10.04 6.67
CA ARG A 49 16.54 -10.16 5.45
C ARG A 49 15.97 -11.12 4.40
N PRO A 50 15.52 -12.34 4.73
CA PRO A 50 14.99 -13.26 3.73
C PRO A 50 13.72 -12.71 3.05
N LEU A 51 12.83 -12.15 3.86
CA LEU A 51 11.59 -11.51 3.42
C LEU A 51 11.87 -10.31 2.51
N VAL A 52 12.80 -9.45 2.90
CA VAL A 52 13.22 -8.27 2.13
C VAL A 52 13.83 -8.69 0.80
N GLY A 53 14.67 -9.73 0.79
CA GLY A 53 15.21 -10.31 -0.44
C GLY A 53 14.11 -10.80 -1.39
N LYS A 54 13.09 -11.48 -0.84
CA LYS A 54 11.92 -11.96 -1.62
C LYS A 54 11.08 -10.78 -2.14
N ALA A 55 10.83 -9.79 -1.30
CA ALA A 55 10.08 -8.58 -1.67
C ALA A 55 10.80 -7.74 -2.74
N ARG A 56 12.14 -7.64 -2.69
CA ARG A 56 12.96 -7.02 -3.75
C ARG A 56 12.82 -7.74 -5.08
N ARG A 57 12.83 -9.09 -5.08
CA ARG A 57 12.57 -9.87 -6.30
C ARG A 57 11.14 -9.68 -6.79
N ALA A 58 10.17 -9.66 -5.89
CA ALA A 58 8.77 -9.42 -6.22
C ALA A 58 8.56 -8.06 -6.92
N ALA A 59 9.32 -7.03 -6.53
CA ALA A 59 9.24 -5.70 -7.14
C ALA A 59 9.57 -5.70 -8.65
N MET A 60 10.44 -6.62 -9.11
CA MET A 60 10.87 -6.73 -10.51
C MET A 60 9.77 -7.25 -11.45
N PHE A 61 8.73 -7.88 -10.91
CA PHE A 61 7.63 -8.45 -11.69
C PHE A 61 6.33 -7.69 -11.42
N ASP A 62 5.40 -7.75 -12.36
CA ASP A 62 4.09 -7.12 -12.24
C ASP A 62 3.03 -8.02 -11.59
N SER A 63 3.46 -9.19 -11.09
CA SER A 63 2.59 -10.15 -10.41
C SER A 63 1.99 -9.58 -9.13
N THR A 64 0.84 -10.15 -8.76
CA THR A 64 0.19 -9.91 -7.47
C THR A 64 1.08 -10.38 -6.34
N VAL A 65 1.07 -9.62 -5.24
CA VAL A 65 1.79 -9.94 -4.02
C VAL A 65 0.80 -9.97 -2.88
N LEU A 66 0.83 -11.03 -2.06
CA LEU A 66 0.05 -11.13 -0.83
C LEU A 66 0.99 -11.09 0.37
N ILE A 67 0.83 -10.08 1.21
CA ILE A 67 1.62 -9.87 2.43
C ILE A 67 0.80 -10.31 3.64
N ILE A 68 1.27 -11.30 4.36
CA ILE A 68 0.59 -11.89 5.52
C ILE A 68 1.38 -11.57 6.78
N GLY A 69 0.72 -11.09 7.83
CA GLY A 69 1.37 -10.83 9.10
C GLY A 69 0.48 -10.10 10.09
N GLU A 70 0.85 -10.11 11.37
CA GLU A 70 0.07 -9.50 12.43
C GLU A 70 -0.11 -7.98 12.24
N THR A 71 -1.09 -7.39 12.91
CA THR A 71 -1.31 -5.94 12.90
C THR A 71 -0.05 -5.23 13.43
N GLY A 72 0.34 -4.11 12.80
CA GLY A 72 1.50 -3.32 13.24
C GLY A 72 2.87 -3.90 12.91
N THR A 73 2.96 -5.02 12.16
CA THR A 73 4.23 -5.63 11.76
C THR A 73 4.92 -4.96 10.55
N GLY A 74 4.35 -3.88 9.99
CA GLY A 74 4.96 -3.16 8.87
C GLY A 74 4.65 -3.72 7.48
N LYS A 75 3.52 -4.43 7.32
CA LYS A 75 3.03 -4.93 6.01
C LYS A 75 2.94 -3.81 4.96
N THR A 76 2.35 -2.67 5.33
CA THR A 76 2.20 -1.49 4.47
C THR A 76 3.56 -0.95 4.02
N SER A 77 4.57 -0.97 4.91
CA SER A 77 5.93 -0.52 4.60
C SER A 77 6.61 -1.43 3.57
N ILE A 78 6.41 -2.75 3.69
CA ILE A 78 6.89 -3.72 2.68
C ILE A 78 6.20 -3.49 1.34
N ALA A 79 4.87 -3.29 1.32
CA ALA A 79 4.13 -3.00 0.09
C ALA A 79 4.65 -1.73 -0.61
N ARG A 80 4.91 -0.67 0.14
CA ARG A 80 5.50 0.58 -0.38
C ARG A 80 6.90 0.34 -0.94
N MET A 81 7.74 -0.42 -0.26
CA MET A 81 9.06 -0.80 -0.76
C MET A 81 8.97 -1.57 -2.08
N ILE A 82 8.00 -2.48 -2.21
CA ILE A 82 7.79 -3.22 -3.47
C ILE A 82 7.42 -2.25 -4.60
N HIS A 83 6.50 -1.32 -4.33
CA HIS A 83 6.10 -0.31 -5.30
C HIS A 83 7.27 0.59 -5.71
N SER A 84 8.01 1.17 -4.75
CA SER A 84 9.11 2.10 -5.01
C SER A 84 10.29 1.47 -5.73
N ARG A 85 10.42 0.14 -5.68
CA ARG A 85 11.45 -0.64 -6.40
C ARG A 85 10.94 -1.31 -7.67
N SER A 86 9.70 -1.05 -8.07
CA SER A 86 9.09 -1.62 -9.26
C SER A 86 9.25 -0.72 -10.48
N ALA A 87 8.95 -1.25 -11.67
CA ALA A 87 8.85 -0.45 -12.89
C ALA A 87 7.76 0.64 -12.84
N ARG A 88 6.87 0.59 -11.83
CA ARG A 88 5.78 1.54 -11.60
C ARG A 88 6.09 2.55 -10.48
N SER A 89 7.35 2.72 -10.08
CA SER A 89 7.74 3.58 -8.94
C SER A 89 7.34 5.05 -9.07
N GLU A 90 7.33 5.56 -10.32
CA GLU A 90 6.91 6.94 -10.63
C GLU A 90 5.40 7.07 -10.86
N GLN A 91 4.64 5.98 -10.72
CA GLN A 91 3.20 5.94 -10.94
C GLN A 91 2.44 5.99 -9.60
N PRO A 92 1.13 6.30 -9.61
CA PRO A 92 0.38 6.43 -8.37
C PRO A 92 0.37 5.14 -7.54
N LEU A 93 0.50 5.28 -6.22
CA LEU A 93 0.20 4.24 -5.25
C LEU A 93 -1.08 4.60 -4.49
N ALA A 94 -2.19 3.93 -4.83
CA ALA A 94 -3.43 4.06 -4.08
C ALA A 94 -3.46 3.04 -2.94
N ILE A 95 -3.85 3.47 -1.74
CA ILE A 95 -3.94 2.62 -0.56
C ILE A 95 -5.37 2.64 -0.06
N ILE A 96 -5.94 1.46 0.14
CA ILE A 96 -7.31 1.26 0.60
C ILE A 96 -7.26 0.29 1.76
N ASN A 97 -7.75 0.72 2.92
CA ASN A 97 -7.89 -0.15 4.07
C ASN A 97 -9.31 -0.72 4.09
N CYS A 98 -9.43 -2.02 3.82
CA CYS A 98 -10.69 -2.73 3.77
C CYS A 98 -11.34 -2.89 5.16
N ALA A 99 -10.61 -2.71 6.25
CA ALA A 99 -11.17 -2.79 7.60
C ALA A 99 -11.72 -1.45 8.12
N SER A 100 -11.31 -0.30 7.54
CA SER A 100 -11.67 1.02 8.08
C SER A 100 -12.87 1.69 7.42
N LEU A 101 -13.29 1.21 6.25
CA LEU A 101 -14.42 1.80 5.51
C LEU A 101 -15.72 1.03 5.78
N PRO A 102 -16.86 1.73 5.94
CA PRO A 102 -18.17 1.10 5.86
C PRO A 102 -18.29 0.29 4.57
N ARG A 103 -18.93 -0.88 4.64
CA ARG A 103 -19.03 -1.82 3.50
C ARG A 103 -19.60 -1.15 2.25
N ASP A 104 -20.62 -0.33 2.43
CA ASP A 104 -21.32 0.38 1.34
C ASP A 104 -20.45 1.45 0.67
N LEU A 105 -19.50 2.04 1.41
CA LEU A 105 -18.57 3.03 0.86
C LEU A 105 -17.35 2.38 0.22
N MET A 106 -17.01 1.14 0.60
CA MET A 106 -15.83 0.45 0.07
C MET A 106 -15.92 0.21 -1.43
N GLU A 107 -17.10 -0.19 -1.91
CA GLU A 107 -17.32 -0.38 -3.34
C GLU A 107 -17.13 0.92 -4.13
N SER A 108 -17.68 2.02 -3.60
CA SER A 108 -17.62 3.34 -4.20
C SER A 108 -16.20 3.90 -4.21
N GLU A 109 -15.43 3.66 -3.14
CA GLU A 109 -14.01 4.01 -3.11
C GLU A 109 -13.19 3.17 -4.10
N LEU A 110 -13.41 1.85 -4.18
CA LEU A 110 -12.67 0.98 -5.10
C LEU A 110 -12.98 1.30 -6.57
N PHE A 111 -14.25 1.20 -6.95
CA PHE A 111 -14.67 1.17 -8.34
C PHE A 111 -15.28 2.49 -8.82
N GLY A 112 -15.67 3.38 -7.91
CA GLY A 112 -16.36 4.62 -8.25
C GLY A 112 -17.84 4.42 -8.49
N HIS A 113 -18.54 5.52 -8.74
CA HIS A 113 -19.98 5.53 -8.94
C HIS A 113 -20.42 6.60 -9.93
N VAL A 114 -21.60 6.41 -10.52
CA VAL A 114 -22.29 7.46 -11.29
C VAL A 114 -23.31 8.19 -10.42
N ARG A 115 -23.58 9.44 -10.75
CA ARG A 115 -24.59 10.25 -10.08
C ARG A 115 -25.94 9.53 -10.04
N GLY A 116 -26.59 9.54 -8.88
CA GLY A 116 -27.94 9.02 -8.67
C GLY A 116 -28.05 7.52 -8.41
N CYS A 117 -26.93 6.78 -8.31
CA CYS A 117 -26.97 5.34 -8.07
C CYS A 117 -27.30 4.93 -6.61
N PHE A 118 -27.15 5.83 -5.65
CA PHE A 118 -27.60 5.67 -4.26
C PHE A 118 -27.84 7.03 -3.59
N THR A 119 -28.46 7.03 -2.42
CA THR A 119 -28.70 8.24 -1.61
C THR A 119 -27.37 8.91 -1.21
N GLY A 120 -27.12 10.10 -1.76
CA GLY A 120 -25.87 10.85 -1.55
C GLY A 120 -24.90 10.82 -2.74
N ALA A 121 -25.19 10.05 -3.79
CA ALA A 121 -24.44 10.08 -5.05
C ALA A 121 -24.81 11.34 -5.88
N THR A 122 -24.43 12.52 -5.42
CA THR A 122 -24.77 13.81 -6.05
C THR A 122 -23.95 14.09 -7.31
N THR A 123 -22.80 13.45 -7.46
CA THR A 123 -21.89 13.58 -8.61
C THR A 123 -21.33 12.23 -9.04
N ASP A 124 -20.77 12.17 -10.24
CA ASP A 124 -19.95 11.06 -10.68
C ASP A 124 -18.62 11.08 -9.92
N ARG A 125 -18.16 9.92 -9.46
CA ARG A 125 -16.87 9.78 -8.77
C ARG A 125 -16.05 8.64 -9.34
N LYS A 126 -14.79 8.92 -9.65
CA LYS A 126 -13.80 7.91 -10.05
C LYS A 126 -13.36 7.12 -8.82
N GLY A 127 -13.30 5.79 -8.96
CA GLY A 127 -12.75 4.91 -7.93
C GLY A 127 -11.22 4.89 -7.96
N ARG A 128 -10.64 4.32 -6.90
CA ARG A 128 -9.19 4.17 -6.73
C ARG A 128 -8.56 3.33 -7.83
N ILE A 129 -9.27 2.32 -8.34
CA ILE A 129 -8.80 1.51 -9.47
C ILE A 129 -8.58 2.37 -10.72
N GLU A 130 -9.46 3.35 -10.98
CA GLU A 130 -9.32 4.25 -12.11
C GLU A 130 -8.24 5.30 -11.88
N THR A 131 -8.20 5.90 -10.69
CA THR A 131 -7.20 6.95 -10.37
C THR A 131 -5.78 6.41 -10.28
N ALA A 132 -5.61 5.11 -9.99
CA ALA A 132 -4.33 4.45 -9.90
C ALA A 132 -3.90 3.76 -11.21
N ASN A 133 -4.62 3.97 -12.32
CA ASN A 133 -4.30 3.35 -13.60
C ASN A 133 -2.83 3.59 -14.00
N GLY A 134 -2.12 2.54 -14.42
CA GLY A 134 -0.68 2.52 -14.66
C GLY A 134 0.18 2.32 -13.41
N GLY A 135 -0.39 2.51 -12.22
CA GLY A 135 0.28 2.44 -10.93
C GLY A 135 -0.03 1.17 -10.14
N THR A 136 -0.08 1.30 -8.82
CA THR A 136 -0.27 0.18 -7.88
C THR A 136 -1.42 0.49 -6.92
N VAL A 137 -2.22 -0.53 -6.59
CA VAL A 137 -3.24 -0.47 -5.56
C VAL A 137 -2.86 -1.44 -4.44
N LEU A 138 -2.68 -0.89 -3.24
CA LEU A 138 -2.53 -1.65 -2.00
C LEU A 138 -3.90 -1.81 -1.35
N LEU A 139 -4.32 -3.07 -1.21
CA LEU A 139 -5.51 -3.46 -0.48
C LEU A 139 -5.07 -3.96 0.91
N ASP A 140 -5.09 -3.05 1.88
CA ASP A 140 -4.74 -3.36 3.26
C ASP A 140 -5.92 -4.00 4.00
N GLU A 141 -5.62 -4.99 4.82
CA GLU A 141 -6.57 -5.94 5.38
C GLU A 141 -7.55 -6.53 4.34
N ILE A 142 -7.04 -7.03 3.21
CA ILE A 142 -7.84 -7.61 2.12
C ILE A 142 -8.78 -8.75 2.56
N GLY A 143 -8.45 -9.45 3.66
CA GLY A 143 -9.33 -10.47 4.25
C GLY A 143 -10.62 -9.92 4.88
N ASP A 144 -10.77 -8.60 4.97
CA ASP A 144 -11.99 -7.90 5.39
C ASP A 144 -12.83 -7.42 4.18
N LEU A 145 -12.41 -7.71 2.94
CA LEU A 145 -13.16 -7.38 1.73
C LEU A 145 -14.52 -8.10 1.72
N PRO A 146 -15.65 -7.37 1.64
CA PRO A 146 -16.97 -7.96 1.58
C PRO A 146 -17.11 -8.97 0.44
N LEU A 147 -17.76 -10.11 0.72
CA LEU A 147 -18.01 -11.18 -0.27
C LEU A 147 -18.56 -10.68 -1.62
N PRO A 148 -19.52 -9.71 -1.68
CA PRO A 148 -20.02 -9.20 -2.95
C PRO A 148 -18.98 -8.48 -3.81
N LEU A 149 -17.90 -7.96 -3.20
CA LEU A 149 -16.82 -7.26 -3.91
C LEU A 149 -15.73 -8.19 -4.41
N GLN A 150 -15.64 -9.41 -3.86
CA GLN A 150 -14.61 -10.38 -4.24
C GLN A 150 -14.69 -10.80 -5.72
N PRO A 151 -15.87 -11.09 -6.31
CA PRO A 151 -15.99 -11.34 -7.74
C PRO A 151 -15.57 -10.14 -8.61
N LYS A 152 -15.90 -8.91 -8.19
CA LYS A 152 -15.53 -7.69 -8.93
C LYS A 152 -14.01 -7.48 -8.94
N LEU A 153 -13.35 -7.72 -7.81
CA LEU A 153 -11.90 -7.71 -7.74
C LEU A 153 -11.27 -8.84 -8.57
N LEU A 154 -11.89 -10.02 -8.60
CA LEU A 154 -11.42 -11.13 -9.44
C LEU A 154 -11.47 -10.78 -10.93
N THR A 155 -12.57 -10.18 -11.41
CA THR A 155 -12.68 -9.68 -12.79
C THR A 155 -11.60 -8.65 -13.12
N LEU A 156 -11.32 -7.73 -12.19
CA LEU A 156 -10.22 -6.77 -12.37
C LEU A 156 -8.86 -7.47 -12.50
N LEU A 157 -8.58 -8.48 -11.67
CA LEU A 157 -7.32 -9.23 -11.69
C LEU A 157 -7.15 -10.15 -12.90
N GLN A 158 -8.26 -10.58 -13.51
CA GLN A 158 -8.25 -11.48 -14.67
C GLN A 158 -8.23 -10.70 -15.98
N ASP A 159 -9.14 -9.73 -16.11
CA ASP A 159 -9.45 -9.07 -17.38
C ASP A 159 -8.96 -7.61 -17.42
N GLY A 160 -8.52 -7.06 -16.29
CA GLY A 160 -8.19 -5.63 -16.17
C GLY A 160 -9.41 -4.72 -16.33
N THR A 161 -10.62 -5.26 -16.14
CA THR A 161 -11.87 -4.52 -16.32
C THR A 161 -12.69 -4.40 -15.03
N PHE A 162 -13.49 -3.36 -14.94
CA PHE A 162 -14.42 -3.12 -13.84
C PHE A 162 -15.60 -2.26 -14.28
N GLN A 163 -16.65 -2.19 -13.46
CA GLN A 163 -17.81 -1.32 -13.63
C GLN A 163 -17.96 -0.39 -12.44
N ARG A 164 -18.44 0.83 -12.68
CA ARG A 164 -18.83 1.75 -11.61
C ARG A 164 -20.18 1.36 -11.05
N ILE A 165 -20.45 1.71 -9.79
CA ILE A 165 -21.78 1.53 -9.20
C ILE A 165 -22.81 2.31 -10.03
N GLY A 166 -23.91 1.65 -10.39
CA GLY A 166 -24.98 2.22 -11.19
C GLY A 166 -24.68 2.38 -12.68
N SER A 167 -23.61 1.75 -13.20
CA SER A 167 -23.27 1.78 -14.61
C SER A 167 -22.91 0.39 -15.13
N ASP A 168 -23.51 0.00 -16.27
CA ASP A 168 -23.14 -1.23 -16.97
C ASP A 168 -21.91 -1.05 -17.87
N ARG A 169 -21.38 0.17 -17.95
CA ARG A 169 -20.21 0.49 -18.78
C ARG A 169 -18.97 -0.19 -18.20
N LEU A 170 -18.33 -1.02 -19.01
CA LEU A 170 -17.01 -1.58 -18.71
C LEU A 170 -15.93 -0.51 -18.86
N HIS A 171 -15.07 -0.43 -17.84
CA HIS A 171 -13.86 0.38 -17.81
C HIS A 171 -12.65 -0.54 -17.76
N GLN A 172 -11.55 -0.14 -18.40
CA GLN A 172 -10.26 -0.82 -18.30
C GLN A 172 -9.32 -0.06 -17.38
N SER A 173 -8.54 -0.78 -16.57
CA SER A 173 -7.46 -0.24 -15.78
C SER A 173 -6.31 -1.23 -15.69
N ASN A 174 -5.10 -0.74 -15.96
CA ASN A 174 -3.86 -1.49 -15.79
C ASN A 174 -3.26 -1.15 -14.42
N VAL A 175 -3.72 -1.83 -13.37
CA VAL A 175 -3.21 -1.67 -12.00
C VAL A 175 -2.49 -2.91 -11.51
N ARG A 176 -1.37 -2.72 -10.83
CA ARG A 176 -0.74 -3.77 -10.05
C ARG A 176 -1.43 -3.86 -8.70
N ILE A 177 -1.81 -5.05 -8.26
CA ILE A 177 -2.44 -5.26 -6.96
C ILE A 177 -1.44 -5.85 -5.96
N ILE A 178 -1.35 -5.23 -4.77
CA ILE A 178 -0.70 -5.79 -3.59
C ILE A 178 -1.76 -5.94 -2.50
N GLY A 179 -1.98 -7.16 -2.02
CA GLY A 179 -2.83 -7.43 -0.87
C GLY A 179 -2.01 -7.50 0.42
N ALA A 180 -2.54 -6.98 1.51
CA ALA A 180 -1.98 -7.19 2.85
C ALA A 180 -3.08 -7.66 3.81
N THR A 181 -2.80 -8.60 4.70
CA THR A 181 -3.78 -9.03 5.71
C THR A 181 -3.12 -9.67 6.92
N ARG A 182 -3.81 -9.59 8.06
CA ARG A 182 -3.51 -10.41 9.24
C ARG A 182 -4.26 -11.74 9.30
N ARG A 183 -5.27 -11.93 8.45
CA ARG A 183 -6.14 -13.11 8.49
C ARG A 183 -5.49 -14.29 7.78
N ASN A 184 -5.75 -15.50 8.28
CA ASN A 184 -5.52 -16.70 7.50
C ASN A 184 -6.61 -16.80 6.43
N LEU A 185 -6.26 -16.46 5.18
CA LEU A 185 -7.21 -16.50 4.07
C LEU A 185 -7.60 -17.93 3.68
N VAL A 186 -6.77 -18.94 3.96
CA VAL A 186 -7.12 -20.35 3.71
C VAL A 186 -8.28 -20.75 4.62
N ASP A 187 -8.18 -20.45 5.92
CA ASP A 187 -9.28 -20.71 6.86
C ASP A 187 -10.53 -19.89 6.53
N ALA A 188 -10.35 -18.63 6.11
CA ALA A 188 -11.47 -17.79 5.65
C ALA A 188 -12.16 -18.38 4.42
N CYS A 189 -11.40 -18.99 3.50
CA CYS A 189 -11.96 -19.71 2.37
C CYS A 189 -12.75 -20.94 2.81
N SER A 190 -12.21 -21.74 3.73
CA SER A 190 -12.91 -22.92 4.28
C SER A 190 -14.22 -22.56 5.00
N ARG A 191 -14.32 -21.35 5.58
CA ARG A 191 -15.55 -20.83 6.21
C ARG A 191 -16.52 -20.15 5.23
N GLY A 192 -16.14 -19.96 3.98
CA GLY A 192 -16.94 -19.24 2.99
C GLY A 192 -16.90 -17.71 3.12
N ASP A 193 -16.01 -17.16 3.94
CA ASP A 193 -15.81 -15.71 4.12
C ASP A 193 -14.94 -15.11 3.00
N PHE A 194 -14.20 -15.95 2.30
CA PHE A 194 -13.32 -15.57 1.20
C PHE A 194 -13.38 -16.60 0.08
N ARG A 195 -13.23 -16.18 -1.18
CA ARG A 195 -13.27 -17.11 -2.32
C ARG A 195 -11.90 -17.70 -2.61
N PHE A 196 -11.86 -19.03 -2.83
CA PHE A 196 -10.64 -19.74 -3.20
C PHE A 196 -10.02 -19.22 -4.51
N ASP A 197 -10.83 -18.93 -5.52
CA ASP A 197 -10.36 -18.43 -6.82
C ASP A 197 -9.62 -17.08 -6.69
N LEU A 198 -10.18 -16.15 -5.91
CA LEU A 198 -9.56 -14.87 -5.59
C LEU A 198 -8.29 -15.06 -4.77
N TYR A 199 -8.29 -15.96 -3.77
CA TYR A 199 -7.10 -16.26 -2.97
C TYR A 199 -5.92 -16.69 -3.84
N TYR A 200 -6.13 -17.65 -4.75
CA TYR A 200 -5.05 -18.12 -5.63
C TYR A 200 -4.59 -17.04 -6.62
N ARG A 201 -5.46 -16.15 -7.07
CA ARG A 201 -5.09 -15.03 -7.95
C ARG A 201 -4.32 -13.93 -7.22
N LEU A 202 -4.58 -13.71 -5.93
CA LEU A 202 -3.85 -12.76 -5.09
C LEU A 202 -2.49 -13.32 -4.62
N ASN A 203 -2.44 -14.62 -4.29
CA ASN A 203 -1.27 -15.25 -3.69
C ASN A 203 -0.28 -15.82 -4.72
N VAL A 204 0.05 -15.05 -5.77
CA VAL A 204 1.08 -15.46 -6.74
C VAL A 204 2.47 -15.36 -6.10
N ILE A 205 2.72 -14.26 -5.38
CA ILE A 205 3.91 -14.11 -4.53
C ILE A 205 3.47 -13.86 -3.09
N GLY A 206 3.51 -14.90 -2.27
CA GLY A 206 3.23 -14.81 -0.83
C GLY A 206 4.45 -14.33 -0.02
N LEU A 207 4.25 -13.34 0.83
CA LEU A 207 5.25 -12.76 1.73
C LEU A 207 4.76 -12.82 3.18
N GLU A 208 5.42 -13.59 4.03
CA GLU A 208 5.06 -13.71 5.45
C GLU A 208 5.96 -12.83 6.29
N VAL A 209 5.35 -11.90 7.04
CA VAL A 209 6.03 -10.95 7.91
C VAL A 209 6.14 -11.55 9.31
N PRO A 210 7.35 -11.76 9.84
CA PRO A 210 7.53 -12.23 11.20
C PRO A 210 6.89 -11.29 12.22
N PRO A 211 6.24 -11.83 13.27
CA PRO A 211 5.68 -11.02 14.34
C PRO A 211 6.78 -10.27 15.09
N LEU A 212 6.45 -9.14 15.72
CA LEU A 212 7.45 -8.34 16.45
C LEU A 212 8.11 -9.12 17.61
N ARG A 213 7.39 -10.08 18.21
CA ARG A 213 7.91 -10.93 19.30
C ARG A 213 9.13 -11.79 18.91
N THR A 214 9.30 -12.12 17.63
CA THR A 214 10.46 -12.89 17.12
C THR A 214 11.61 -11.99 16.67
N ARG A 215 11.41 -10.67 16.63
CA ARG A 215 12.39 -9.66 16.23
C ARG A 215 12.50 -8.53 17.26
N ARG A 216 12.60 -8.91 18.53
CA ARG A 216 12.60 -7.98 19.69
C ARG A 216 13.67 -6.89 19.60
N ARG A 217 14.79 -7.16 18.93
CA ARG A 217 15.88 -6.20 18.71
C ARG A 217 15.47 -4.97 17.89
N GLU A 218 14.37 -5.05 17.14
CA GLU A 218 13.80 -3.90 16.40
C GLU A 218 12.97 -2.97 17.29
N ILE A 219 12.41 -3.49 18.39
CA ILE A 219 11.42 -2.78 19.20
C ILE A 219 11.94 -1.42 19.69
N PRO A 220 13.17 -1.28 20.23
CA PRO A 220 13.67 0.02 20.69
C PRO A 220 13.69 1.07 19.58
N LYS A 221 14.24 0.72 18.40
CA LYS A 221 14.33 1.64 17.25
C LYS A 221 12.96 2.01 16.69
N LEU A 222 12.02 1.06 16.66
CA LEU A 222 10.65 1.32 16.25
C LEU A 222 9.95 2.26 17.24
N ALA A 223 10.15 2.06 18.54
CA ALA A 223 9.55 2.88 19.58
C ALA A 223 10.11 4.31 19.55
N GLU A 224 11.43 4.48 19.44
CA GLU A 224 12.09 5.78 19.25
C GLU A 224 11.51 6.54 18.04
N HIS A 225 11.36 5.85 16.92
CA HIS A 225 10.82 6.46 15.71
C HIS A 225 9.34 6.87 15.86
N ILE A 226 8.50 6.01 16.45
CA ILE A 226 7.10 6.32 16.68
C ILE A 226 6.95 7.53 17.61
N ILE A 227 7.76 7.59 18.67
CA ILE A 227 7.73 8.70 19.64
C ILE A 227 8.22 10.00 18.99
N GLY A 228 9.33 9.96 18.24
CA GLY A 228 9.80 11.13 17.51
C GLY A 228 8.74 11.67 16.54
N ARG A 229 8.03 10.78 15.85
CA ARG A 229 6.93 11.14 14.95
C ARG A 229 5.75 11.77 15.70
N LEU A 230 5.30 11.15 16.80
CA LEU A 230 4.20 11.69 17.61
C LEU A 230 4.56 13.05 18.20
N ALA A 231 5.80 13.22 18.65
CA ALA A 231 6.28 14.49 19.16
C ALA A 231 6.21 15.59 18.10
N THR A 232 6.69 15.31 16.88
CA THR A 232 6.60 16.24 15.75
C THR A 232 5.13 16.54 15.38
N GLN A 233 4.26 15.53 15.35
CA GLN A 233 2.84 15.69 15.00
C GLN A 233 2.06 16.53 16.02
N HIS A 234 2.45 16.45 17.30
CA HIS A 234 1.79 17.18 18.39
C HIS A 234 2.54 18.44 18.81
N GLU A 235 3.58 18.84 18.07
CA GLU A 235 4.46 19.99 18.39
C GLU A 235 5.04 19.91 19.81
N ILE A 236 5.17 18.68 20.32
CA ILE A 236 5.90 18.37 21.55
C ILE A 236 7.37 18.33 21.14
N GLY A 237 8.25 18.94 21.94
CA GLY A 237 9.70 18.95 21.68
C GLY A 237 10.33 17.55 21.66
N THR A 238 11.62 17.42 21.96
CA THR A 238 12.26 16.09 21.95
C THR A 238 11.65 15.16 22.99
N ALA A 239 10.82 14.21 22.55
CA ALA A 239 10.35 13.10 23.37
C ALA A 239 11.33 11.93 23.24
N GLN A 240 11.84 11.46 24.36
CA GLN A 240 12.76 10.32 24.43
C GLN A 240 12.19 9.25 25.35
N LEU A 241 12.46 7.99 25.02
CA LEU A 241 12.19 6.89 25.93
C LEU A 241 13.17 6.95 27.10
N THR A 242 12.67 6.77 28.32
CA THR A 242 13.53 6.54 29.47
C THR A 242 14.21 5.17 29.33
N GLU A 243 15.43 5.02 29.84
CA GLU A 243 16.15 3.72 29.84
C GLU A 243 15.30 2.61 30.48
N SER A 244 14.54 2.94 31.53
CA SER A 244 13.60 2.04 32.19
C SER A 244 12.43 1.58 31.31
N ALA A 245 12.06 2.34 30.28
CA ALA A 245 11.05 1.96 29.30
C ALA A 245 11.62 1.08 28.18
N ILE A 246 12.91 1.22 27.87
CA ILE A 246 13.62 0.42 26.86
C ILE A 246 13.97 -0.98 27.41
N ASP A 247 14.36 -1.06 28.68
CA ASP A 247 14.84 -2.30 29.32
C ASP A 247 13.70 -3.18 29.89
N ARG A 248 12.45 -2.72 29.78
CA ARG A 248 11.28 -3.49 30.24
C ARG A 248 11.01 -4.65 29.28
N PRO A 249 10.93 -5.91 29.77
CA PRO A 249 10.57 -7.04 28.94
C PRO A 249 9.20 -6.83 28.29
N SER A 250 9.13 -6.96 26.97
CA SER A 250 7.89 -6.84 26.18
C SER A 250 6.88 -7.97 26.45
N ASP A 251 7.20 -8.92 27.33
CA ASP A 251 6.41 -10.10 27.65
C ASP A 251 5.05 -9.78 28.31
N GLY A 252 4.81 -8.53 28.73
CA GLY A 252 3.53 -8.08 29.29
C GLY A 252 2.80 -6.96 28.54
N PHE A 253 3.31 -6.49 27.39
CA PHE A 253 2.77 -5.27 26.74
C PHE A 253 1.83 -5.54 25.56
N PHE A 254 1.68 -6.79 25.12
CA PHE A 254 0.85 -7.14 23.96
C PHE A 254 -0.46 -7.82 24.40
N ASP A 255 -1.37 -7.05 25.02
CA ASP A 255 -2.79 -7.39 25.11
C ASP A 255 -3.56 -6.59 24.04
N PRO A 256 -4.06 -7.23 22.96
CA PRO A 256 -4.80 -6.56 21.90
C PRO A 256 -6.16 -5.99 22.35
N GLY A 257 -6.61 -6.24 23.59
CA GLY A 257 -7.87 -5.73 24.15
C GLY A 257 -7.75 -4.59 25.16
N GLY A 258 -6.54 -4.19 25.57
CA GLY A 258 -6.32 -3.46 26.82
C GLY A 258 -6.39 -1.92 26.81
N VAL A 259 -6.82 -1.27 25.72
CA VAL A 259 -6.84 0.22 25.64
C VAL A 259 -8.23 0.81 25.96
N ALA A 260 -9.27 -0.02 26.17
CA ALA A 260 -10.61 0.46 26.48
C ALA A 260 -10.91 0.64 27.99
N GLU A 261 -10.06 0.18 28.91
CA GLU A 261 -10.43 0.07 30.34
C GLU A 261 -9.47 0.75 31.33
N ARG A 262 -8.74 1.79 30.93
CA ARG A 262 -7.89 2.57 31.86
C ARG A 262 -8.12 4.08 31.84
N HIS A 263 -9.39 4.51 31.72
CA HIS A 263 -9.80 5.90 31.94
C HIS A 263 -10.83 6.08 33.08
N ARG A 264 -10.85 5.20 34.08
CA ARG A 264 -11.44 5.52 35.38
C ARG A 264 -10.43 5.28 36.48
N ASN A 265 -10.22 6.33 37.26
CA ASN A 265 -9.39 6.43 38.47
C ASN A 265 -7.90 6.67 38.20
N LEU A 266 -7.56 7.94 37.96
CA LEU A 266 -6.75 8.76 38.88
C LEU A 266 -7.01 10.23 38.57
#